data_AF-G2E0P5-F1
#
_entry.id   AF-G2E0P5-F1
#
_cell.length_a   1.000
_cell.length_b   1.000
_cell.length_c   1.000
_cell.angle_alpha   90.00
_cell.angle_beta   90.00
_cell.angle_gamma   90.00
#
_symmetry.space_group_name_H-M   'P 1'
#
loop_
_entity.id
_entity.type
_entity.pdbx_description
1 polymer ?
#
loop_
_entity_poly.entity_id
_entity_poly.type
_entity_poly.pdbx_seq_one_letter_code
_entity_poly.pdbx_strand_id
1 'polypeptide(L)'
;MVSQNPSSAGAVQGAGTRHAPAHLRRLSVLLSMPEEGALDALREMSDQVPWLGEAVAELEGVALDRWQAEHTWLFVSGYPKTPCPPFESAYRQGQMGGTMASDLVAFYRRVGLEPEGVPADYLGTLLECAAYLADLARSEETESAPCLVVALERELWQEHLGHWLPRFAVDLERAAQLKLYRALAVQLGALMEECAIDGDG
;
A
#
# COMPACT_ATOMS: atom_id res chain seq x y z
N MET A 1 22.70 -27.62 47.62
CA MET A 1 22.98 -27.12 46.27
C MET A 1 22.05 -27.87 45.32
N VAL A 2 20.87 -27.31 45.05
CA VAL A 2 19.91 -27.84 44.08
C VAL A 2 19.77 -26.75 43.03
N SER A 3 20.26 -27.02 41.82
CA SER A 3 20.10 -26.12 40.67
C SER A 3 18.62 -26.09 40.30
N GLN A 4 18.02 -24.90 40.39
CA GLN A 4 16.74 -24.61 39.79
C GLN A 4 16.97 -24.24 38.31
N ASN A 5 16.30 -24.96 37.40
CA ASN A 5 16.09 -24.53 36.03
C ASN A 5 15.14 -23.32 36.03
N PRO A 6 15.44 -22.23 35.29
CA PRO A 6 14.40 -21.31 34.87
C PRO A 6 13.69 -21.87 33.64
N SER A 7 12.38 -22.05 33.81
CA SER A 7 11.40 -22.44 32.80
C SER A 7 11.39 -21.44 31.64
N SER A 8 11.40 -21.96 30.42
CA SER A 8 11.21 -21.23 29.18
C SER A 8 9.82 -20.58 29.16
N ALA A 9 9.75 -19.30 29.49
CA ALA A 9 8.62 -18.46 29.10
C ALA A 9 8.87 -18.05 27.64
N GLY A 10 8.11 -18.66 26.72
CA GLY A 10 8.10 -18.25 25.32
C GLY A 10 7.73 -16.78 25.23
N ALA A 11 8.67 -15.97 24.75
CA ALA A 11 8.39 -14.61 24.36
C ALA A 11 7.40 -14.68 23.20
N VAL A 12 6.14 -14.30 23.46
CA VAL A 12 5.21 -13.91 22.41
C VAL A 12 5.84 -12.67 21.77
N GLN A 13 6.50 -12.86 20.64
CA GLN A 13 7.01 -11.77 19.82
C GLN A 13 5.81 -10.89 19.47
N GLY A 14 5.86 -9.64 19.93
CA GLY A 14 4.79 -8.67 19.73
C GLY A 14 4.50 -8.53 18.24
N ALA A 15 3.24 -8.75 17.87
CA ALA A 15 2.70 -8.48 16.55
C ALA A 15 2.67 -6.96 16.34
N GLY A 16 3.85 -6.37 16.11
CA GLY A 16 3.98 -5.04 15.56
C GLY A 16 3.58 -5.08 14.09
N THR A 17 2.76 -4.12 13.68
CA THR A 17 2.32 -3.96 12.30
C THR A 17 3.49 -3.88 11.34
N ARG A 18 3.37 -4.60 10.23
CA ARG A 18 4.52 -4.95 9.36
C ARG A 18 5.16 -3.76 8.68
N HIS A 19 4.37 -2.73 8.36
CA HIS A 19 4.82 -1.52 7.69
C HIS A 19 4.47 -0.27 8.50
N ALA A 20 5.31 0.76 8.38
CA ALA A 20 5.07 2.04 9.04
C ALA A 20 3.81 2.74 8.44
N PRO A 21 2.85 3.19 9.27
CA PRO A 21 1.63 3.86 8.80
C PRO A 21 1.91 5.06 7.88
N ALA A 22 2.93 5.86 8.22
CA ALA A 22 3.35 7.00 7.41
C ALA A 22 3.90 6.59 6.03
N HIS A 23 4.53 5.41 5.91
CA HIS A 23 4.98 4.92 4.61
C HIS A 23 3.78 4.56 3.71
N LEU A 24 2.82 3.80 4.25
CA LEU A 24 1.61 3.39 3.53
C LEU A 24 0.78 4.58 3.04
N ARG A 25 0.59 5.60 3.88
CA ARG A 25 -0.11 6.85 3.48
C ARG A 25 0.60 7.58 2.34
N ARG A 26 1.93 7.64 2.38
CA ARG A 26 2.70 8.27 1.30
C ARG A 26 2.51 7.53 -0.02
N LEU A 27 2.55 6.20 0.00
CA LEU A 27 2.28 5.41 -1.20
C LEU A 27 0.85 5.60 -1.73
N SER A 28 -0.15 5.71 -0.84
CA SER A 28 -1.53 6.06 -1.22
C SER A 28 -1.59 7.42 -1.95
N VAL A 29 -1.00 8.46 -1.36
CA VAL A 29 -1.00 9.82 -1.95
C VAL A 29 -0.35 9.83 -3.34
N LEU A 30 0.73 9.08 -3.53
CA LEU A 30 1.46 9.01 -4.81
C LEU A 30 0.67 8.31 -5.95
N LEU A 31 -0.42 7.61 -5.63
CA LEU A 31 -1.32 7.02 -6.62
C LEU A 31 -2.38 8.03 -7.11
N SER A 32 -2.60 9.12 -6.39
CA SER A 32 -3.56 10.16 -6.76
C SER A 32 -3.10 10.98 -7.97
N MET A 33 -4.06 11.55 -8.70
CA MET A 33 -3.78 12.46 -9.82
C MET A 33 -2.94 13.63 -9.31
N PRO A 34 -1.80 13.96 -9.96
CA PRO A 34 -1.04 15.14 -9.58
C PRO A 34 -1.83 16.41 -9.90
N GLU A 35 -2.00 17.26 -8.89
CA GLU A 35 -2.67 18.56 -8.98
C GLU A 35 -1.65 19.71 -8.95
N GLU A 36 -2.14 20.95 -9.07
CA GLU A 36 -1.29 22.12 -8.87
C GLU A 36 -0.66 22.09 -7.46
N GLY A 37 0.65 22.35 -7.38
CA GLY A 37 1.42 22.23 -6.13
C GLY A 37 1.90 20.81 -5.79
N ALA A 38 1.56 19.77 -6.57
CA ALA A 38 2.00 18.39 -6.29
C ALA A 38 3.54 18.25 -6.30
N LEU A 39 4.25 19.00 -7.13
CA LEU A 39 5.71 18.99 -7.14
C LEU A 39 6.31 19.57 -5.85
N ASP A 40 5.71 20.62 -5.30
CA ASP A 40 6.18 21.22 -4.04
C ASP A 40 5.93 20.27 -2.87
N ALA A 41 4.76 19.61 -2.84
CA ALA A 41 4.49 18.54 -1.87
C ALA A 41 5.49 17.38 -1.99
N LEU A 42 5.85 16.97 -3.22
CA LEU A 42 6.87 15.95 -3.45
C LEU A 42 8.26 16.37 -2.96
N ARG A 43 8.64 17.64 -3.15
CA ARG A 43 9.90 18.19 -2.64
C ARG A 43 9.97 18.08 -1.12
N GLU A 44 8.93 18.54 -0.43
CA GLU A 44 8.83 18.43 1.03
C GLU A 44 8.87 16.97 1.51
N MET A 45 8.18 16.07 0.80
CA MET A 45 8.24 14.63 1.10
C MET A 45 9.64 14.03 0.87
N SER A 46 10.38 14.50 -0.13
CA SER A 46 11.69 13.94 -0.51
C SER A 46 12.75 14.14 0.57
N ASP A 47 12.61 15.16 1.41
CA ASP A 47 13.48 15.40 2.58
C ASP A 47 13.46 14.23 3.58
N GLN A 48 12.32 13.53 3.66
CA GLN A 48 12.11 12.40 4.56
C GLN A 48 12.18 11.05 3.83
N VAL A 49 12.21 11.07 2.50
CA VAL A 49 12.05 9.90 1.64
C VAL A 49 13.08 9.96 0.52
N PRO A 50 14.33 9.51 0.79
CA PRO A 50 15.44 9.72 -0.14
C PRO A 50 15.24 9.13 -1.54
N TRP A 51 14.44 8.06 -1.66
CA TRP A 51 14.17 7.43 -2.97
C TRP A 51 13.36 8.33 -3.92
N LEU A 52 12.68 9.37 -3.41
CA LEU A 52 11.99 10.36 -4.24
C LEU A 52 12.94 11.37 -4.90
N GLY A 53 14.19 11.51 -4.43
CA GLY A 53 15.08 12.60 -4.86
C GLY A 53 15.31 12.66 -6.37
N GLU A 54 15.57 11.50 -7.01
CA GLU A 54 15.76 11.45 -8.47
C GLU A 54 14.47 11.74 -9.25
N ALA A 55 13.32 11.32 -8.71
CA ALA A 55 12.02 11.57 -9.33
C ALA A 55 11.65 13.05 -9.25
N VAL A 56 11.89 13.69 -8.10
CA VAL A 56 11.71 15.14 -7.92
C VAL A 56 12.57 15.90 -8.91
N ALA A 57 13.87 15.58 -8.98
CA ALA A 57 14.81 16.25 -9.90
C ALA A 57 14.39 16.11 -11.38
N GLU A 58 13.86 14.97 -11.78
CA GLU A 58 13.29 14.79 -13.13
C GLU A 58 12.04 15.66 -13.32
N LEU A 59 11.12 15.65 -12.35
CA LEU A 59 9.85 16.36 -12.45
C LEU A 59 9.99 17.89 -12.46
N GLU A 60 11.10 18.45 -11.97
CA GLU A 60 11.38 19.90 -12.10
C GLU A 60 11.44 20.37 -13.56
N GLY A 61 11.82 19.48 -14.47
CA GLY A 61 11.86 19.73 -15.91
C GLY A 61 10.62 19.28 -16.67
N VAL A 62 9.62 18.70 -15.98
CA VAL A 62 8.42 18.13 -16.60
C VAL A 62 7.23 19.03 -16.33
N ALA A 63 6.55 19.44 -17.39
CA ALA A 63 5.32 20.19 -17.27
C ALA A 63 4.21 19.32 -16.63
N LEU A 64 3.37 19.93 -15.78
CA LEU A 64 2.33 19.23 -15.03
C LEU A 64 1.37 18.45 -15.93
N ASP A 65 1.03 19.01 -17.10
CA ASP A 65 0.17 18.37 -18.10
C ASP A 65 0.77 17.05 -18.62
N ARG A 66 2.09 16.99 -18.82
CA ARG A 66 2.81 15.77 -19.21
C ARG A 66 2.82 14.74 -18.09
N TRP A 67 2.99 15.16 -16.85
CA TRP A 67 2.90 14.27 -15.70
C TRP A 67 1.48 13.70 -15.54
N GLN A 68 0.46 14.56 -15.60
CA GLN A 68 -0.95 14.15 -15.59
C GLN A 68 -1.31 13.23 -16.76
N ALA A 69 -0.75 13.48 -17.95
CA ALA A 69 -0.96 12.63 -19.11
C ALA A 69 -0.41 11.21 -18.88
N GLU A 70 0.76 11.08 -18.27
CA GLU A 70 1.30 9.76 -17.91
C GLU A 70 0.49 9.08 -16.80
N HIS A 71 0.10 9.81 -15.74
CA HIS A 71 -0.80 9.30 -14.71
C HIS A 71 -2.08 8.73 -15.31
N THR A 72 -2.73 9.55 -16.15
CA THR A 72 -3.97 9.20 -16.84
C THR A 72 -3.76 7.98 -17.72
N TRP A 73 -2.65 7.92 -18.46
CA TRP A 73 -2.35 6.79 -19.33
C TRP A 73 -2.12 5.50 -18.54
N LEU A 74 -1.36 5.55 -17.43
CA LEU A 74 -1.05 4.41 -16.59
C LEU A 74 -2.29 3.85 -15.85
N PHE A 75 -3.07 4.74 -15.24
CA PHE A 75 -4.05 4.34 -14.23
C PHE A 75 -5.51 4.51 -14.64
N VAL A 76 -5.81 5.41 -15.59
CA VAL A 76 -7.18 5.81 -15.92
C VAL A 76 -7.62 5.28 -17.29
N SER A 77 -6.95 5.70 -18.36
CA SER A 77 -7.45 5.51 -19.74
C SER A 77 -6.35 5.34 -20.79
N GLY A 78 -5.42 4.41 -20.55
CA GLY A 78 -4.43 4.03 -21.56
C GLY A 78 -5.03 3.24 -22.74
N TYR A 79 -4.43 3.38 -23.92
CA TYR A 79 -4.78 2.64 -25.14
C TYR A 79 -3.67 1.65 -25.52
N PRO A 80 -3.98 0.41 -26.00
CA PRO A 80 -5.30 -0.17 -26.27
C PRO A 80 -6.04 -0.68 -25.02
N LYS A 81 -5.36 -0.73 -23.88
CA LYS A 81 -5.91 -1.00 -22.54
C LYS A 81 -5.14 -0.19 -21.51
N THR A 82 -5.77 0.17 -20.40
CA THR A 82 -5.09 0.80 -19.26
C THR A 82 -3.99 -0.15 -18.77
N PRO A 83 -2.71 0.28 -18.75
CA PRO A 83 -1.57 -0.59 -18.42
C PRO A 83 -1.65 -1.10 -16.98
N CYS A 84 -1.98 -0.22 -16.04
CA CYS A 84 -1.86 -0.50 -14.61
C CYS A 84 -3.10 -0.02 -13.84
N PRO A 85 -4.33 -0.48 -14.15
CA PRO A 85 -5.53 -0.02 -13.44
C PRO A 85 -5.41 -0.32 -11.93
N PRO A 86 -5.36 0.68 -11.03
CA PRO A 86 -4.98 0.49 -9.62
C PRO A 86 -6.13 -0.09 -8.76
N PHE A 87 -6.74 -1.16 -9.22
CA PHE A 87 -7.93 -1.77 -8.63
C PHE A 87 -7.75 -3.29 -8.52
N GLU A 88 -8.11 -3.84 -7.36
CA GLU A 88 -8.06 -5.29 -7.14
C GLU A 88 -8.91 -6.05 -8.18
N SER A 89 -10.12 -5.56 -8.48
CA SER A 89 -11.03 -6.21 -9.43
C SER A 89 -10.45 -6.31 -10.84
N ALA A 90 -9.71 -5.28 -11.28
CA ALA A 90 -9.10 -5.27 -12.61
C ALA A 90 -8.04 -6.37 -12.78
N TYR A 91 -7.27 -6.67 -11.72
CA TYR A 91 -6.23 -7.70 -11.77
C TYR A 91 -6.77 -9.11 -11.49
N ARG A 92 -7.75 -9.25 -10.59
CA ARG A 92 -8.30 -10.56 -10.19
C ARG A 92 -9.39 -11.08 -11.11
N GLN A 93 -10.23 -10.20 -11.64
CA GLN A 93 -11.43 -10.57 -12.40
C GLN A 93 -11.40 -10.10 -13.85
N GLY A 94 -10.48 -9.19 -14.21
CA GLY A 94 -10.36 -8.66 -15.57
C GLY A 94 -11.49 -7.69 -15.97
N GLN A 95 -12.42 -7.37 -15.06
CA GLN A 95 -13.45 -6.35 -15.22
C GLN A 95 -13.60 -5.54 -13.92
N MET A 96 -13.91 -4.25 -14.06
CA MET A 96 -14.13 -3.33 -12.95
C MET A 96 -15.56 -3.53 -12.39
N GLY A 97 -15.66 -3.76 -11.07
CA GLY A 97 -16.95 -3.92 -10.37
C GLY A 97 -17.47 -5.37 -10.36
N GLY A 98 -17.74 -5.88 -9.16
CA GLY A 98 -18.18 -7.26 -8.92
C GLY A 98 -18.39 -7.56 -7.43
N THR A 99 -18.53 -8.84 -7.07
CA THR A 99 -18.73 -9.32 -5.68
C THR A 99 -17.61 -8.89 -4.72
N MET A 100 -16.41 -8.61 -5.23
CA MET A 100 -15.28 -8.14 -4.41
C MET A 100 -15.53 -6.75 -3.82
N ALA A 101 -16.29 -5.88 -4.51
CA ALA A 101 -16.63 -4.56 -3.97
C ALA A 101 -17.56 -4.68 -2.76
N SER A 102 -18.48 -5.65 -2.74
CA SER A 102 -19.33 -5.92 -1.57
C SER A 102 -18.57 -6.59 -0.42
N ASP A 103 -17.63 -7.48 -0.74
CA ASP A 103 -16.79 -8.16 0.25
C ASP A 103 -15.87 -7.14 0.96
N LEU A 104 -15.29 -6.21 0.19
CA LEU A 104 -14.49 -5.11 0.73
C LEU A 104 -15.31 -4.15 1.59
N VAL A 105 -16.54 -3.80 1.20
CA VAL A 105 -17.41 -2.98 2.05
C VAL A 105 -17.70 -3.68 3.39
N ALA A 106 -17.91 -5.00 3.38
CA ALA A 106 -18.05 -5.76 4.61
C ALA A 106 -16.75 -5.82 5.44
N PHE A 107 -15.60 -5.91 4.78
CA PHE A 107 -14.29 -5.80 5.41
C PHE A 107 -14.10 -4.43 6.09
N TYR A 108 -14.30 -3.32 5.37
CA TYR A 108 -14.19 -1.96 5.91
C TYR A 108 -15.08 -1.75 7.13
N ARG A 109 -16.32 -2.24 7.10
CA ARG A 109 -17.22 -2.18 8.26
C ARG A 109 -16.70 -2.93 9.49
N ARG A 110 -16.01 -4.06 9.30
CA ARG A 110 -15.36 -4.78 10.42
C ARG A 110 -14.15 -4.04 10.98
N VAL A 111 -13.45 -3.29 10.12
CA VAL A 111 -12.39 -2.35 10.53
C VAL A 111 -12.95 -1.12 11.24
N GLY A 112 -14.24 -0.81 11.04
CA GLY A 112 -14.89 0.40 11.58
C GLY A 112 -14.80 1.61 10.64
N LEU A 113 -14.54 1.37 9.35
CA LEU A 113 -14.44 2.38 8.30
C LEU A 113 -15.63 2.29 7.33
N GLU A 114 -15.95 3.40 6.69
CA GLU A 114 -16.86 3.44 5.54
C GLU A 114 -16.12 4.03 4.34
N PRO A 115 -16.01 3.31 3.21
CA PRO A 115 -15.36 3.83 2.01
C PRO A 115 -16.27 4.86 1.34
N GLU A 116 -15.90 6.15 1.42
CA GLU A 116 -16.62 7.25 0.77
C GLU A 116 -15.81 7.83 -0.40
N GLY A 117 -16.49 8.17 -1.50
CA GLY A 117 -15.93 8.95 -2.61
C GLY A 117 -14.99 8.23 -3.59
N VAL A 118 -14.36 7.13 -3.19
CA VAL A 118 -13.42 6.34 -4.02
C VAL A 118 -13.82 4.86 -4.00
N PRO A 119 -13.67 4.08 -5.09
CA PRO A 119 -13.97 2.66 -5.08
C PRO A 119 -13.21 1.91 -3.98
N ALA A 120 -13.92 1.04 -3.26
CA ALA A 120 -13.38 0.29 -2.11
C ALA A 120 -12.19 -0.61 -2.48
N ASP A 121 -12.07 -1.01 -3.75
CA ASP A 121 -11.01 -1.87 -4.26
C ASP A 121 -9.82 -1.10 -4.87
N TYR A 122 -9.85 0.23 -4.79
CA TYR A 122 -8.73 1.08 -5.19
C TYR A 122 -7.52 0.88 -4.27
N LEU A 123 -6.33 0.76 -4.86
CA LEU A 123 -5.09 0.52 -4.12
C LEU A 123 -4.82 1.58 -3.05
N GLY A 124 -5.05 2.86 -3.34
CA GLY A 124 -4.88 3.92 -2.35
C GLY A 124 -5.78 3.72 -1.13
N THR A 125 -7.04 3.34 -1.34
CA THR A 125 -8.01 3.07 -0.25
C THR A 125 -7.60 1.84 0.58
N LEU A 126 -7.03 0.81 -0.05
CA LEU A 126 -6.48 -0.35 0.66
C LEU A 126 -5.24 0.03 1.49
N LEU A 127 -4.35 0.86 0.95
CA LEU A 127 -3.15 1.34 1.64
C LEU A 127 -3.50 2.27 2.82
N GLU A 128 -4.52 3.11 2.69
CA GLU A 128 -5.03 3.90 3.81
C GLU A 128 -5.64 3.03 4.91
N CYS A 129 -6.38 1.99 4.53
CA CYS A 129 -6.88 1.01 5.47
C CYS A 129 -5.73 0.29 6.22
N ALA A 130 -4.69 -0.10 5.49
CA ALA A 130 -3.51 -0.72 6.06
C ALA A 130 -2.81 0.23 7.04
N ALA A 131 -2.69 1.52 6.69
CA ALA A 131 -2.11 2.53 7.58
C ALA A 131 -2.95 2.73 8.85
N TYR A 132 -4.29 2.71 8.73
CA TYR A 132 -5.20 2.82 9.86
C TYR A 132 -5.09 1.63 10.82
N LEU A 133 -5.11 0.40 10.29
CA LEU A 133 -4.88 -0.81 11.09
C LEU A 133 -3.49 -0.77 11.75
N ALA A 134 -2.50 -0.23 11.05
CA ALA A 134 -1.16 -0.06 11.57
C ALA A 134 -1.07 0.92 12.74
N ASP A 135 -1.82 2.03 12.70
CA ASP A 135 -1.92 2.96 13.83
C ASP A 135 -2.67 2.35 15.01
N LEU A 136 -3.76 1.61 14.77
CA LEU A 136 -4.52 0.96 15.84
C LEU A 136 -3.62 0.03 16.66
N ALA A 137 -2.89 -0.88 16.00
CA ALA A 137 -2.03 -1.82 16.71
C ALA A 137 -0.86 -1.13 17.47
N ARG A 138 -0.47 0.09 17.05
CA ARG A 138 0.57 0.88 17.73
C ARG A 138 0.03 1.72 18.89
N SER A 139 -1.21 2.19 18.79
CA SER A 139 -1.87 3.00 19.82
C SER A 139 -2.31 2.19 21.03
N GLU A 140 -2.60 0.90 20.84
CA GLU A 140 -3.06 -0.01 21.89
C GLU A 140 -1.87 -0.66 22.62
N GLU A 141 -1.03 0.19 23.21
CA GLU A 141 0.23 -0.09 23.94
C GLU A 141 0.07 -0.97 25.21
N THR A 142 -0.97 -1.81 25.30
CA THR A 142 -1.22 -2.73 26.42
C THR A 142 -1.22 -4.18 25.96
N GLU A 143 -0.05 -4.83 26.07
CA GLU A 143 0.26 -6.29 26.09
C GLU A 143 -0.33 -7.25 25.05
N SER A 144 -1.24 -6.84 24.17
CA SER A 144 -1.70 -7.58 23.00
C SER A 144 -2.43 -6.62 22.08
N ALA A 145 -1.90 -6.33 20.89
CA ALA A 145 -2.76 -5.86 19.81
C ALA A 145 -3.97 -6.81 19.74
N PRO A 146 -5.22 -6.32 19.76
CA PRO A 146 -6.39 -7.18 19.81
C PRO A 146 -6.26 -8.21 18.70
N CYS A 147 -6.50 -9.49 19.01
CA CYS A 147 -6.43 -10.57 18.02
C CYS A 147 -7.24 -10.24 16.75
N LEU A 148 -8.26 -9.38 16.87
CA LEU A 148 -9.03 -8.81 15.78
C LEU A 148 -8.20 -7.93 14.83
N VAL A 149 -7.41 -6.97 15.32
CA VAL A 149 -6.59 -6.06 14.47
C VAL A 149 -5.57 -6.88 13.68
N VAL A 150 -4.90 -7.83 14.34
CA VAL A 150 -3.94 -8.75 13.69
C VAL A 150 -4.64 -9.62 12.64
N ALA A 151 -5.84 -10.11 12.92
CA ALA A 151 -6.61 -10.91 11.95
C ALA A 151 -7.05 -10.08 10.73
N LEU A 152 -7.51 -8.84 10.95
CA LEU A 152 -7.91 -7.92 9.89
C LEU A 152 -6.72 -7.48 9.03
N GLU A 153 -5.57 -7.19 9.64
CA GLU A 153 -4.34 -6.89 8.91
C GLU A 153 -3.92 -8.09 8.05
N ARG A 154 -3.90 -9.30 8.63
CA ARG A 154 -3.58 -10.52 7.86
C ARG A 154 -4.52 -10.72 6.69
N GLU A 155 -5.83 -10.55 6.89
CA GLU A 155 -6.83 -10.68 5.83
C GLU A 155 -6.61 -9.64 4.72
N LEU A 156 -6.36 -8.38 5.06
CA LEU A 156 -6.05 -7.32 4.08
C LEU A 156 -4.85 -7.68 3.21
N TRP A 157 -3.74 -8.10 3.84
CA TRP A 157 -2.51 -8.41 3.11
C TRP A 157 -2.60 -9.71 2.30
N GLN A 158 -3.21 -10.76 2.85
CA GLN A 158 -3.27 -12.06 2.18
C GLN A 158 -4.36 -12.12 1.11
N GLU A 159 -5.57 -11.63 1.42
CA GLU A 159 -6.72 -11.79 0.55
C GLU A 159 -6.87 -10.65 -0.44
N HIS A 160 -6.57 -9.41 -0.02
CA HIS A 160 -6.89 -8.20 -0.79
C HIS A 160 -5.70 -7.50 -1.45
N LEU A 161 -4.45 -7.72 -0.99
CA LEU A 161 -3.26 -7.14 -1.61
C LEU A 161 -2.36 -8.20 -2.26
N GLY A 162 -2.10 -9.30 -1.57
CA GLY A 162 -1.07 -10.28 -1.96
C GLY A 162 -1.33 -10.98 -3.28
N HIS A 163 -2.59 -11.11 -3.70
CA HIS A 163 -2.95 -11.77 -4.96
C HIS A 163 -2.63 -10.97 -6.22
N TRP A 164 -2.43 -9.65 -6.12
CA TRP A 164 -2.31 -8.80 -7.30
C TRP A 164 -1.29 -7.67 -7.18
N LEU A 165 -1.00 -7.18 -5.98
CA LEU A 165 -0.05 -6.10 -5.75
C LEU A 165 1.35 -6.38 -6.34
N PRO A 166 1.94 -7.60 -6.22
CA PRO A 166 3.22 -7.90 -6.87
C PRO A 166 3.18 -7.73 -8.39
N ARG A 167 2.08 -8.18 -9.01
CA ARG A 167 1.89 -8.06 -10.45
C ARG A 167 1.67 -6.60 -10.86
N PHE A 168 0.89 -5.85 -10.08
CA PHE A 168 0.70 -4.41 -10.29
C PHE A 168 2.02 -3.66 -10.25
N ALA A 169 2.88 -3.95 -9.26
CA ALA A 169 4.20 -3.33 -9.14
C ALA A 169 5.06 -3.61 -10.39
N VAL A 170 5.13 -4.87 -10.83
CA VAL A 170 5.88 -5.24 -12.04
C VAL A 170 5.33 -4.57 -13.30
N ASP A 171 4.01 -4.52 -13.45
CA ASP A 171 3.36 -3.88 -14.60
C ASP A 171 3.63 -2.36 -14.59
N LEU A 172 3.58 -1.72 -13.42
CA LEU A 172 3.87 -0.29 -13.24
C LEU A 172 5.33 0.03 -13.55
N GLU A 173 6.28 -0.75 -13.02
CA GLU A 173 7.71 -0.56 -13.27
C GLU A 173 8.05 -0.64 -14.76
N ARG A 174 7.42 -1.58 -15.47
CA ARG A 174 7.62 -1.79 -16.92
C ARG A 174 6.99 -0.72 -17.78
N ALA A 175 5.79 -0.25 -17.41
CA ALA A 175 5.01 0.70 -18.21
C ALA A 175 5.43 2.16 -17.98
N ALA A 176 5.88 2.50 -16.77
CA ALA A 176 6.22 3.87 -16.39
C ALA A 176 7.39 4.44 -17.22
N GLN A 177 7.25 5.70 -17.62
CA GLN A 177 8.32 6.49 -18.24
C GLN A 177 8.97 7.40 -17.20
N LEU A 178 8.18 8.04 -16.35
CA LEU A 178 8.67 8.87 -15.24
C LEU A 178 9.26 8.01 -14.13
N LYS A 179 10.39 8.45 -13.60
CA LYS A 179 11.08 7.83 -12.46
C LYS A 179 10.21 7.76 -11.22
N LEU A 180 9.29 8.71 -11.03
CA LEU A 180 8.35 8.70 -9.92
C LEU A 180 7.57 7.38 -9.86
N TYR A 181 6.96 6.98 -10.98
CA TYR A 181 6.12 5.78 -11.03
C TYR A 181 6.94 4.50 -10.97
N ARG A 182 8.16 4.49 -11.51
CA ARG A 182 9.10 3.37 -11.35
C ARG A 182 9.52 3.19 -9.89
N ALA A 183 9.84 4.29 -9.21
CA ALA A 183 10.21 4.25 -7.80
C ALA A 183 9.02 3.82 -6.93
N LEU A 184 7.82 4.32 -7.23
CA LEU A 184 6.58 3.88 -6.59
C LEU A 184 6.36 2.37 -6.77
N ALA A 185 6.58 1.84 -7.97
CA ALA A 185 6.47 0.41 -8.25
C ALA A 185 7.42 -0.43 -7.37
N VAL A 186 8.69 -0.01 -7.23
CA VAL A 186 9.67 -0.68 -6.37
C VAL A 186 9.19 -0.70 -4.92
N GLN A 187 8.69 0.43 -4.41
CA GLN A 187 8.21 0.49 -3.02
C GLN A 187 6.97 -0.39 -2.81
N LEU A 188 6.03 -0.40 -3.77
CA LEU A 188 4.84 -1.25 -3.69
C LEU A 188 5.18 -2.74 -3.77
N GLY A 189 6.18 -3.12 -4.57
CA GLY A 189 6.69 -4.49 -4.63
C GLY A 189 7.34 -4.93 -3.31
N ALA A 190 8.11 -4.04 -2.69
CA ALA A 190 8.80 -4.32 -1.42
C ALA A 190 7.84 -4.63 -0.26
N LEU A 191 6.61 -4.08 -0.27
CA LEU A 191 5.59 -4.40 0.73
C LEU A 191 5.31 -5.92 0.84
N MET A 192 5.46 -6.66 -0.25
CA MET A 192 5.19 -8.10 -0.29
C MET A 192 6.43 -8.96 -0.01
N GLU A 193 7.64 -8.43 -0.23
CA GLU A 193 8.90 -9.14 0.06
C GLU A 193 9.18 -9.18 1.57
N GLU A 194 8.82 -8.12 2.29
CA GLU A 194 8.85 -8.06 3.75
C GLU A 194 7.88 -9.09 4.40
N CYS A 195 6.92 -9.65 3.64
CA CYS A 195 6.01 -10.70 4.12
C CYS A 195 6.58 -12.14 4.00
N ALA A 196 7.65 -12.36 3.22
CA ALA A 196 8.12 -13.71 2.89
C ALA A 196 9.16 -14.27 3.87
N ILE A 197 9.69 -13.46 4.78
CA ILE A 197 10.84 -13.82 5.64
C ILE A 197 10.40 -14.51 6.95
N ASP A 198 9.12 -14.42 7.34
CA ASP A 198 8.60 -15.04 8.57
C ASP A 198 8.07 -16.49 8.37
N GLY A 199 8.38 -17.10 7.22
CA GLY A 199 7.80 -18.39 6.79
C GLY A 199 8.71 -19.61 6.87
N ASP A 200 9.97 -19.49 7.28
CA ASP A 200 10.90 -20.62 7.35
C ASP A 200 11.65 -20.65 8.70
N GLY A 201 11.24 -21.56 9.59
CA GLY A 201 12.04 -22.06 10.72
C GLY A 201 11.60 -21.66 12.12
#